data_AF-A0A820XE91-F1
#
_entry.id   AF-A0A820XE91-F1
#
_cell.length_a   1.000
_cell.length_b   1.000
_cell.length_c   1.000
_cell.angle_alpha   90.00
_cell.angle_beta   90.00
_cell.angle_gamma   90.00
#
_symmetry.space_group_name_H-M   'P 1'
#
loop_
_entity.id
_entity.type
_entity.pdbx_description
1 polymer ?
#
loop_
_entity_poly.entity_id
_entity_poly.type
_entity_poly.pdbx_seq_one_letter_code
_entity_poly.pdbx_strand_id
1 'polypeptide(L)'
;MVKRILSHHSINRADHETNEVERRHSFENTLLTNNRTNSAPMISNDALLEDKDDHHNSKKKRSITIVNISTTELAINKPDEEQPEAREQWSKQLDFLLSIIGFAVDLANIWRFPYLCYKNGGGAFLIPYVLSVLLGGMPLFYLELLLGQYYRQGAITCWRKICPLLAGIGWAVTVIAFYTDFYYNVVISWGLYYLFASFRKILPWSDCNHRWTTPDCSTVNTRRRFLENCINQLNNTLNTTIDLSRINPNEQNSFETSLLYENCSESLKHSKIVSPAQEYFHLQVYR
;
A
#
# COMPACT_ATOMS: atom_id res chain seq x y z
N MET A 1 -28.59 -34.26 5.21
CA MET A 1 -28.48 -32.78 5.11
C MET A 1 -27.60 -32.35 3.92
N VAL A 2 -26.38 -32.90 3.76
CA VAL A 2 -25.45 -32.54 2.66
C VAL A 2 -25.95 -32.88 1.24
N LYS A 3 -26.66 -34.01 1.04
CA LYS A 3 -27.25 -34.38 -0.27
C LYS A 3 -28.35 -33.41 -0.78
N ARG A 4 -29.03 -32.68 0.11
CA ARG A 4 -30.09 -31.73 -0.26
C ARG A 4 -29.52 -30.39 -0.76
N ILE A 5 -28.35 -30.02 -0.23
CA ILE A 5 -27.62 -28.79 -0.59
C ILE A 5 -26.98 -28.93 -1.97
N LEU A 6 -26.41 -30.11 -2.29
CA LEU A 6 -25.80 -30.36 -3.60
C LEU A 6 -26.83 -30.45 -4.74
N SER A 7 -28.03 -30.99 -4.46
CA SER A 7 -29.13 -31.04 -5.44
C SER A 7 -29.69 -29.64 -5.75
N HIS A 8 -29.87 -28.78 -4.74
CA HIS A 8 -30.30 -27.40 -4.96
C HIS A 8 -29.26 -26.57 -5.70
N HIS A 9 -27.96 -26.82 -5.46
CA HIS A 9 -26.89 -26.07 -6.12
C HIS A 9 -26.70 -26.45 -7.60
N SER A 10 -27.05 -27.68 -7.99
CA SER A 10 -26.96 -28.12 -9.40
C SER A 10 -28.12 -27.61 -10.25
N ILE A 11 -29.33 -27.50 -9.70
CA ILE A 11 -30.51 -26.98 -10.40
C ILE A 11 -30.36 -25.48 -10.65
N ASN A 12 -29.93 -24.72 -9.62
CA ASN A 12 -29.66 -23.29 -9.76
C ASN A 12 -28.54 -22.96 -10.76
N ARG A 13 -27.62 -23.90 -11.04
CA ARG A 13 -26.55 -23.71 -12.03
C ARG A 13 -27.04 -23.93 -13.46
N ALA A 14 -27.92 -24.91 -13.68
CA ALA A 14 -28.52 -25.16 -14.99
C ALA A 14 -29.46 -24.02 -15.42
N ASP A 15 -30.27 -23.51 -14.49
CA ASP A 15 -31.17 -22.38 -14.74
C ASP A 15 -30.40 -21.07 -15.01
N HIS A 16 -29.19 -20.92 -14.47
CA HIS A 16 -28.32 -19.77 -14.73
C HIS A 16 -27.73 -19.79 -16.15
N GLU A 17 -27.36 -20.98 -16.67
CA GLU A 17 -26.80 -21.13 -18.01
C GLU A 17 -27.84 -20.92 -19.12
N THR A 18 -29.07 -21.40 -18.95
CA THR A 18 -30.17 -21.14 -19.91
C THR A 18 -30.54 -19.65 -19.97
N ASN A 19 -30.54 -18.96 -18.81
CA ASN A 19 -30.78 -17.52 -18.74
C ASN A 19 -29.61 -16.66 -19.26
N GLU A 20 -28.39 -17.22 -19.36
CA GLU A 20 -27.24 -16.54 -19.96
C GLU A 20 -27.22 -16.65 -21.49
N VAL A 21 -27.63 -17.78 -22.05
CA VAL A 21 -27.73 -17.98 -23.50
C VAL A 21 -28.85 -17.12 -24.10
N GLU A 22 -29.99 -17.02 -23.42
CA GLU A 22 -31.12 -16.18 -23.84
C GLU A 22 -30.80 -14.67 -23.75
N ARG A 23 -30.00 -14.27 -22.74
CA ARG A 23 -29.44 -12.90 -22.62
C ARG A 23 -28.48 -12.54 -23.75
N ARG A 24 -27.66 -13.48 -24.24
CA ARG A 24 -26.73 -13.23 -25.36
C ARG A 24 -27.48 -12.99 -26.67
N HIS A 25 -28.51 -13.76 -26.97
CA HIS A 25 -29.34 -13.56 -28.16
C HIS A 25 -30.15 -12.25 -28.13
N SER A 26 -30.63 -11.84 -26.94
CA SER A 26 -31.31 -10.56 -26.80
C SER A 26 -30.36 -9.36 -26.92
N PHE A 27 -29.10 -9.49 -26.50
CA PHE A 27 -28.12 -8.40 -26.52
C PHE A 27 -27.56 -8.13 -27.93
N GLU A 28 -27.37 -9.18 -28.75
CA GLU A 28 -26.96 -9.01 -30.15
C GLU A 28 -28.04 -8.28 -30.99
N ASN A 29 -29.32 -8.51 -30.70
CA ASN A 29 -30.43 -7.83 -31.38
C ASN A 29 -30.52 -6.32 -31.03
N THR A 30 -30.17 -5.94 -29.80
CA THR A 30 -30.17 -4.53 -29.33
C THR A 30 -28.95 -3.74 -29.81
N LEU A 31 -27.80 -4.41 -30.04
CA LEU A 31 -26.61 -3.76 -30.60
C LEU A 31 -26.79 -3.42 -32.10
N LEU A 32 -27.54 -4.24 -32.84
CA LEU A 32 -27.83 -3.99 -34.25
C LEU A 32 -28.79 -2.80 -34.47
N THR A 33 -29.68 -2.50 -33.51
CA THR A 33 -30.62 -1.37 -33.62
C THR A 33 -29.99 -0.03 -33.20
N ASN A 34 -29.05 -0.02 -32.25
CA ASN A 34 -28.49 1.21 -31.69
C ASN A 34 -27.31 1.79 -32.48
N ASN A 35 -26.68 1.03 -33.37
CA ASN A 35 -25.60 1.54 -34.25
C ASN A 35 -26.08 2.45 -35.39
N ARG A 36 -27.39 2.77 -35.47
CA ARG A 36 -27.95 3.69 -36.48
C ARG A 36 -28.15 5.12 -36.02
N THR A 37 -27.94 5.45 -34.75
CA THR A 37 -28.19 6.80 -34.24
C THR A 37 -27.04 7.32 -33.39
N ASN A 38 -26.25 8.19 -34.04
CA ASN A 38 -25.52 9.32 -33.48
C ASN A 38 -24.18 9.08 -32.77
N SER A 39 -23.14 9.26 -33.59
CA SER A 39 -22.02 10.18 -33.37
C SER A 39 -22.27 11.31 -32.35
N ALA A 40 -21.24 11.56 -31.53
CA ALA A 40 -21.08 12.52 -30.44
C ALA A 40 -21.53 13.97 -30.73
N PRO A 41 -21.62 14.80 -29.66
CA PRO A 41 -20.83 16.04 -29.71
C PRO A 41 -20.11 16.44 -28.41
N MET A 42 -19.00 17.15 -28.62
CA MET A 42 -18.24 17.96 -27.68
C MET A 42 -18.94 19.31 -27.37
N ILE A 43 -18.52 19.88 -26.24
CA ILE A 43 -18.53 21.28 -25.77
C ILE A 43 -18.66 22.35 -26.89
N SER A 44 -19.63 23.28 -26.77
CA SER A 44 -19.42 24.73 -27.00
C SER A 44 -20.64 25.59 -26.61
N ASN A 45 -20.39 26.55 -25.72
CA ASN A 45 -20.84 27.95 -25.60
C ASN A 45 -22.23 28.42 -26.09
N ASP A 46 -22.92 29.07 -25.15
CA ASP A 46 -24.03 30.00 -25.34
C ASP A 46 -23.65 31.23 -26.20
N ALA A 47 -24.51 31.61 -27.15
CA ALA A 47 -24.55 32.93 -27.76
C ALA A 47 -25.91 33.22 -28.46
N LEU A 48 -26.51 34.38 -28.10
CA LEU A 48 -27.42 35.28 -28.83
C LEU A 48 -28.92 34.88 -28.96
N LEU A 49 -29.86 35.66 -28.40
CA LEU A 49 -30.51 36.90 -28.93
C LEU A 49 -31.24 36.61 -30.25
N GLU A 50 -32.48 37.00 -30.54
CA GLU A 50 -33.41 38.04 -30.09
C GLU A 50 -34.77 37.63 -30.72
N ASP A 51 -35.93 37.84 -30.07
CA ASP A 51 -37.08 38.39 -30.81
C ASP A 51 -38.01 39.18 -29.88
N LYS A 52 -38.42 40.32 -30.42
CA LYS A 52 -39.26 41.42 -29.93
C LYS A 52 -40.66 41.22 -30.54
N ASP A 53 -41.81 41.71 -30.09
CA ASP A 53 -42.23 42.75 -29.15
C ASP A 53 -43.74 42.54 -28.84
N ASP A 54 -44.25 43.35 -27.91
CA ASP A 54 -45.62 43.90 -27.80
C ASP A 54 -46.60 43.45 -26.68
N HIS A 55 -46.57 44.30 -25.64
CA HIS A 55 -47.69 45.05 -25.02
C HIS A 55 -48.66 44.40 -23.98
N HIS A 56 -48.33 44.70 -22.70
CA HIS A 56 -49.16 45.35 -21.66
C HIS A 56 -50.43 44.69 -21.05
N ASN A 57 -50.28 44.32 -19.76
CA ASN A 57 -51.15 44.61 -18.60
C ASN A 57 -52.29 43.62 -18.19
N SER A 58 -52.00 42.92 -17.09
CA SER A 58 -52.86 42.57 -15.93
C SER A 58 -54.37 42.34 -16.15
N LYS A 59 -54.81 41.08 -15.97
CA LYS A 59 -55.81 40.66 -14.95
C LYS A 59 -56.36 39.24 -15.21
N LYS A 60 -56.10 38.36 -14.23
CA LYS A 60 -56.90 37.23 -13.72
C LYS A 60 -58.12 36.79 -14.56
N LYS A 61 -58.10 35.59 -15.13
CA LYS A 61 -59.32 34.83 -15.46
C LYS A 61 -59.10 33.31 -15.42
N ARG A 62 -60.06 32.64 -14.80
CA ARG A 62 -60.12 31.21 -14.42
C ARG A 62 -59.92 30.31 -15.64
N SER A 63 -59.05 29.30 -15.53
CA SER A 63 -58.95 28.24 -16.53
C SER A 63 -59.75 27.01 -16.11
N ILE A 64 -60.62 26.60 -17.01
CA ILE A 64 -61.61 25.52 -16.92
C ILE A 64 -60.86 24.20 -17.07
N THR A 65 -61.08 23.25 -16.15
CA THR A 65 -60.58 21.88 -16.27
C THR A 65 -61.31 21.16 -17.40
N ILE A 66 -60.64 20.95 -18.53
CA ILE A 66 -61.08 19.98 -19.53
C ILE A 66 -60.50 18.63 -19.13
N VAL A 67 -61.37 17.72 -18.68
CA VAL A 67 -61.03 16.34 -18.39
C VAL A 67 -60.94 15.60 -19.73
N ASN A 68 -59.73 15.28 -20.18
CA ASN A 68 -59.54 14.33 -21.27
C ASN A 68 -59.54 12.90 -20.69
N ILE A 69 -60.68 12.21 -20.85
CA ILE A 69 -60.76 10.76 -20.68
C ILE A 69 -60.27 10.14 -21.99
N SER A 70 -59.07 9.60 -21.98
CA SER A 70 -58.63 8.65 -22.99
C SER A 70 -57.93 7.49 -22.29
N THR A 71 -58.59 6.33 -22.38
CA THR A 71 -58.03 4.98 -22.26
C THR A 71 -57.20 4.69 -21.01
N THR A 72 -57.83 3.96 -20.09
CA THR A 72 -57.14 3.03 -19.19
C THR A 72 -56.19 2.13 -20.00
N GLU A 73 -54.93 2.54 -20.12
CA GLU A 73 -53.83 1.60 -20.34
C GLU A 73 -53.73 0.76 -19.07
N LEU A 74 -54.02 -0.53 -19.23
CA LEU A 74 -53.63 -1.55 -18.27
C LEU A 74 -52.14 -1.34 -18.00
N ALA A 75 -51.80 -0.99 -16.75
CA ALA A 75 -50.43 -0.95 -16.29
C ALA A 75 -49.85 -2.37 -16.42
N ILE A 76 -49.25 -2.66 -17.58
CA ILE A 76 -48.24 -3.69 -17.69
C ILE A 76 -47.12 -3.17 -16.80
N ASN A 77 -46.99 -3.74 -15.61
CA ASN A 77 -45.80 -3.61 -14.79
C ASN A 77 -44.62 -3.98 -15.67
N LYS A 78 -43.94 -2.96 -16.21
CA LYS A 78 -42.61 -3.12 -16.78
C LYS A 78 -41.77 -3.65 -15.63
N PRO A 79 -41.18 -4.86 -15.71
CA PRO A 79 -40.30 -5.34 -14.66
C PRO A 79 -39.24 -4.25 -14.45
N ASP A 80 -39.03 -3.90 -13.19
CA ASP A 80 -38.13 -2.85 -12.75
C ASP A 80 -36.82 -2.99 -13.53
N GLU A 81 -36.62 -2.09 -14.50
CA GLU A 81 -35.42 -2.05 -15.31
C GLU A 81 -34.33 -1.56 -14.35
N GLU A 82 -33.64 -2.51 -13.72
CA GLU A 82 -32.59 -2.34 -12.75
C GLU A 82 -31.59 -1.33 -13.33
N GLN A 83 -31.71 -0.06 -12.92
CA GLN A 83 -30.81 0.98 -13.41
C GLN A 83 -29.40 0.53 -13.05
N PRO A 84 -28.43 0.59 -13.98
CA PRO A 84 -27.08 0.16 -13.69
C PRO A 84 -26.60 0.91 -12.45
N GLU A 85 -26.32 0.17 -11.36
CA GLU A 85 -25.97 0.76 -10.08
C GLU A 85 -24.86 1.80 -10.28
N ALA A 86 -25.17 3.05 -9.93
CA ALA A 86 -24.22 4.14 -10.07
C ALA A 86 -23.04 3.88 -9.14
N ARG A 87 -21.83 3.85 -9.70
CA ARG A 87 -20.61 3.60 -8.93
C ARG A 87 -20.48 4.60 -7.78
N GLU A 88 -20.18 4.10 -6.59
CA GLU A 88 -19.91 4.91 -5.41
C GLU A 88 -18.78 5.91 -5.66
N GLN A 89 -18.97 7.13 -5.17
CA GLN A 89 -18.03 8.25 -5.30
C GLN A 89 -17.52 8.66 -3.93
N TRP A 90 -16.30 9.19 -3.88
CA TRP A 90 -15.74 9.74 -2.65
C TRP A 90 -16.55 10.95 -2.19
N SER A 91 -16.84 11.00 -0.89
CA SER A 91 -17.53 12.13 -0.24
C SER A 91 -16.74 13.43 -0.34
N LYS A 92 -15.42 13.37 -0.14
CA LYS A 92 -14.52 14.53 -0.17
C LYS A 92 -13.22 14.19 -0.87
N GLN A 93 -12.63 15.20 -1.52
CA GLN A 93 -11.32 15.10 -2.17
C GLN A 93 -10.19 14.80 -1.17
N LEU A 94 -10.31 15.27 0.07
CA LEU A 94 -9.35 14.98 1.13
C LEU A 94 -9.33 13.50 1.52
N ASP A 95 -10.49 12.84 1.54
CA ASP A 95 -10.59 11.41 1.88
C ASP A 95 -9.85 10.57 0.82
N PHE A 96 -9.99 10.96 -0.45
CA PHE A 96 -9.25 10.37 -1.56
C PHE A 96 -7.73 10.63 -1.45
N LEU A 97 -7.34 11.88 -1.17
CA LEU A 97 -5.93 12.26 -1.03
C LEU A 97 -5.25 11.50 0.13
N LEU A 98 -5.91 11.42 1.28
CA LEU A 98 -5.42 10.69 2.44
C LEU A 98 -5.31 9.19 2.17
N SER A 99 -6.25 8.62 1.40
CA SER A 99 -6.18 7.22 0.99
C SER A 99 -4.96 6.95 0.10
N ILE A 100 -4.64 7.84 -0.83
CA ILE A 100 -3.44 7.74 -1.68
C ILE A 100 -2.16 7.86 -0.84
N ILE A 101 -2.09 8.85 0.06
CA ILE A 101 -0.91 9.06 0.91
C ILE A 101 -0.70 7.84 1.82
N GLY A 102 -1.78 7.29 2.40
CA GLY A 102 -1.73 6.09 3.21
C GLY A 102 -1.27 4.86 2.44
N PHE A 103 -1.59 4.76 1.14
CA PHE A 103 -1.07 3.72 0.26
C PHE A 103 0.41 3.92 -0.11
N ALA A 104 0.83 5.18 -0.30
CA ALA A 104 2.21 5.51 -0.71
C ALA A 104 3.23 5.46 0.44
N VAL A 105 2.79 5.67 1.68
CA VAL A 105 3.66 5.63 2.87
C VAL A 105 3.57 4.26 3.52
N ASP A 106 4.63 3.47 3.38
CA ASP A 106 4.71 2.12 3.93
C ASP A 106 5.86 1.96 4.95
N LEU A 107 5.98 0.75 5.51
CA LEU A 107 7.11 0.43 6.39
C LEU A 107 8.44 0.56 5.64
N ALA A 108 8.51 0.23 4.35
CA ALA A 108 9.73 0.29 3.55
C ALA A 108 10.38 1.68 3.55
N ASN A 109 9.58 2.74 3.57
CA ASN A 109 10.07 4.11 3.67
C ASN A 109 10.85 4.37 4.98
N ILE A 110 10.52 3.68 6.07
CA ILE A 110 11.14 3.90 7.40
C ILE A 110 12.50 3.22 7.53
N TRP A 111 12.66 2.01 7.00
CA TRP A 111 13.86 1.18 7.21
C TRP A 111 14.69 0.97 5.95
N ARG A 112 14.05 0.76 4.79
CA ARG A 112 14.76 0.43 3.55
C ARG A 112 15.40 1.66 2.94
N PHE A 113 14.70 2.78 2.91
CA PHE A 113 15.24 4.02 2.37
C PHE A 113 16.50 4.49 3.14
N PRO A 114 16.49 4.63 4.48
CA PRO A 114 17.70 5.02 5.21
C PRO A 114 18.85 4.02 5.05
N TYR A 115 18.54 2.72 5.06
CA TYR A 115 19.53 1.67 4.84
C TYR A 115 20.20 1.79 3.46
N LEU A 116 19.41 2.02 2.41
CA LEU A 116 19.91 2.12 1.05
C LEU A 116 20.72 3.40 0.82
N CYS A 117 20.28 4.53 1.40
CA CYS A 117 21.05 5.77 1.44
C CYS A 117 22.41 5.55 2.10
N TYR A 118 22.42 4.95 3.30
CA TYR A 118 23.67 4.69 4.02
C TYR A 118 24.64 3.82 3.23
N LYS A 119 24.15 2.74 2.61
CA LYS A 119 24.98 1.81 1.84
C LYS A 119 25.54 2.42 0.54
N ASN A 120 24.82 3.34 -0.10
CA ASN A 120 25.17 3.88 -1.42
C ASN A 120 25.81 5.29 -1.37
N GLY A 121 26.57 5.59 -0.31
CA GLY A 121 27.29 6.87 -0.21
C GLY A 121 26.49 8.00 0.46
N GLY A 122 25.55 7.66 1.33
CA GLY A 122 24.81 8.60 2.18
C GLY A 122 23.98 9.58 1.36
N GLY A 123 24.25 10.88 1.54
CA GLY A 123 23.52 11.96 0.87
C GLY A 123 23.71 12.00 -0.65
N ALA A 124 24.81 11.46 -1.20
CA ALA A 124 25.04 11.46 -2.64
C ALA A 124 24.01 10.60 -3.40
N PHE A 125 23.47 9.55 -2.75
CA PHE A 125 22.42 8.70 -3.31
C PHE A 125 21.10 9.46 -3.59
N LEU A 126 20.87 10.61 -2.94
CA LEU A 126 19.66 11.39 -3.15
C LEU A 126 19.53 11.93 -4.58
N ILE A 127 20.65 12.22 -5.26
CA ILE A 127 20.65 12.74 -6.63
C ILE A 127 20.01 11.74 -7.61
N PRO A 128 20.55 10.51 -7.77
CA PRO A 128 19.93 9.52 -8.65
C PRO A 128 18.54 9.09 -8.15
N TYR A 129 18.30 9.08 -6.83
CA TYR A 129 16.98 8.78 -6.28
C TYR A 129 15.92 9.77 -6.75
N VAL A 130 16.13 11.08 -6.55
CA VAL A 130 15.18 12.12 -6.96
C VAL A 130 14.99 12.13 -8.48
N LEU A 131 16.06 11.95 -9.26
CA LEU A 131 15.96 11.85 -10.71
C LEU A 131 15.10 10.65 -11.14
N SER A 132 15.28 9.47 -10.53
CA SER A 132 14.47 8.29 -10.84
C SER A 132 12.99 8.46 -10.47
N VAL A 133 12.70 9.16 -9.36
CA VAL A 133 11.33 9.47 -8.95
C VAL A 133 10.70 10.48 -9.92
N LEU A 134 11.41 11.54 -10.31
CA LEU A 134 10.85 12.55 -11.22
C LEU A 134 10.65 12.02 -12.65
N LEU A 135 11.59 11.22 -13.16
CA LEU A 135 11.54 10.74 -14.55
C LEU A 135 10.76 9.43 -14.72
N GLY A 136 10.73 8.57 -13.70
CA GLY A 136 10.07 7.27 -13.76
C GLY A 136 8.88 7.17 -12.81
N GLY A 137 9.11 7.45 -11.52
CA GLY A 137 8.10 7.28 -10.47
C GLY A 137 6.84 8.14 -10.68
N MET A 138 6.99 9.46 -10.77
CA MET A 138 5.88 10.40 -10.90
C MET A 138 5.09 10.21 -12.20
N PRO A 139 5.71 10.05 -13.39
CA PRO A 139 4.95 9.83 -14.63
C PRO A 139 4.14 8.54 -14.61
N LEU A 140 4.71 7.43 -14.11
CA LEU A 140 3.99 6.15 -14.00
C LEU A 140 2.85 6.22 -12.99
N PHE A 141 3.09 6.85 -11.84
CA PHE A 141 2.07 7.05 -10.82
C PHE A 141 0.91 7.91 -11.34
N TYR A 142 1.22 9.01 -12.03
CA TYR A 142 0.22 9.88 -12.62
C TYR A 142 -0.59 9.18 -13.74
N LEU A 143 0.07 8.38 -14.58
CA LEU A 143 -0.59 7.58 -15.61
C LEU A 143 -1.62 6.62 -15.00
N GLU A 144 -1.24 5.89 -13.95
CA GLU A 144 -2.14 4.94 -13.27
C GLU A 144 -3.35 5.66 -12.67
N LEU A 145 -3.13 6.81 -12.01
CA LEU A 145 -4.22 7.61 -11.46
C LEU A 145 -5.17 8.12 -12.56
N LEU A 146 -4.62 8.63 -13.67
CA LEU A 146 -5.43 9.10 -14.79
C LEU A 146 -6.26 7.97 -15.42
N LEU A 147 -5.67 6.80 -15.64
CA LEU A 147 -6.36 5.63 -16.18
C LEU A 147 -7.50 5.19 -15.25
N GLY A 148 -7.25 5.13 -13.94
CA GLY A 148 -8.26 4.81 -12.95
C GLY A 148 -9.44 5.79 -12.93
N GLN A 149 -9.16 7.09 -13.04
CA GLN A 149 -10.19 8.14 -13.05
C GLN A 149 -10.95 8.22 -14.38
N TYR A 150 -10.28 7.97 -15.52
CA TYR A 150 -10.89 8.02 -16.85
C TYR A 150 -11.81 6.82 -17.10
N TYR A 151 -11.33 5.58 -16.87
CA TYR A 151 -12.12 4.38 -17.14
C TYR A 151 -13.11 4.03 -16.02
N ARG A 152 -12.88 4.52 -14.79
CA ARG A 152 -13.73 4.31 -13.60
C ARG A 152 -14.07 2.84 -13.34
N GLN A 153 -13.12 1.95 -13.61
CA GLN A 153 -13.28 0.50 -13.53
C GLN A 153 -12.11 -0.15 -12.79
N GLY A 154 -12.32 -1.38 -12.28
CA GLY A 154 -11.25 -2.15 -11.65
C GLY A 154 -10.18 -2.59 -12.65
N ALA A 155 -9.00 -2.97 -12.17
CA ALA A 155 -7.82 -3.26 -12.98
C ALA A 155 -8.08 -4.26 -14.12
N ILE A 156 -8.77 -5.38 -13.84
CA ILE A 156 -9.09 -6.42 -14.85
C ILE A 156 -9.97 -5.85 -15.98
N THR A 157 -11.04 -5.16 -15.62
CA THR A 157 -11.99 -4.58 -16.59
C THR A 157 -11.39 -3.39 -17.34
N CYS A 158 -10.51 -2.62 -16.69
CA CYS A 158 -9.81 -1.48 -17.29
C CYS A 158 -8.92 -1.93 -18.45
N TRP A 159 -8.05 -2.92 -18.23
CA TRP A 159 -7.18 -3.47 -19.29
C TRP A 159 -7.97 -4.11 -20.42
N ARG A 160 -9.08 -4.80 -20.13
CA ARG A 160 -9.96 -5.36 -21.16
C ARG A 160 -10.57 -4.29 -22.08
N LYS A 161 -10.84 -3.08 -21.57
CA LYS A 161 -11.35 -1.95 -22.36
C LYS A 161 -10.28 -1.22 -23.14
N ILE A 162 -9.08 -1.06 -22.57
CA ILE A 162 -7.95 -0.38 -23.24
C ILE A 162 -7.43 -1.25 -24.39
N CYS A 163 -7.04 -2.48 -24.09
CA CYS A 163 -6.51 -3.42 -25.05
C CYS A 163 -6.78 -4.85 -24.57
N PRO A 164 -7.74 -5.57 -25.18
CA PRO A 164 -8.13 -6.91 -24.72
C PRO A 164 -6.98 -7.92 -24.77
N LEU A 165 -5.97 -7.72 -25.63
CA LEU A 165 -4.76 -8.55 -25.65
C LEU A 165 -3.95 -8.46 -24.35
N LEU A 166 -4.00 -7.31 -23.67
CA LEU A 166 -3.31 -7.05 -22.40
C LEU A 166 -4.19 -7.33 -21.17
N ALA A 167 -5.36 -7.95 -21.33
CA ALA A 167 -6.26 -8.26 -20.21
C ALA A 167 -5.58 -9.12 -19.11
N GLY A 168 -4.54 -9.88 -19.45
CA GLY A 168 -3.73 -10.64 -18.50
C GLY A 168 -3.02 -9.77 -17.45
N ILE A 169 -2.71 -8.50 -17.75
CA ILE A 169 -2.05 -7.58 -16.81
C ILE A 169 -2.94 -7.35 -15.58
N GLY A 170 -4.25 -7.17 -15.77
CA GLY A 170 -5.17 -6.97 -14.66
C GLY A 170 -5.20 -8.16 -13.71
N TRP A 171 -5.20 -9.39 -14.24
CA TRP A 171 -5.10 -10.60 -13.43
C TRP A 171 -3.75 -10.71 -12.70
N ALA A 172 -2.65 -10.39 -13.39
CA ALA A 172 -1.32 -10.40 -12.79
C ALA A 172 -1.22 -9.43 -11.59
N VAL A 173 -1.72 -8.20 -11.74
CA VAL A 173 -1.74 -7.21 -10.65
C VAL A 173 -2.58 -7.70 -9.47
N THR A 174 -3.75 -8.29 -9.71
CA THR A 174 -4.59 -8.85 -8.64
C THR A 174 -3.89 -10.00 -7.90
N VAL A 175 -3.21 -10.91 -8.61
CA VAL A 175 -2.47 -12.02 -7.99
C VAL A 175 -1.27 -11.50 -7.19
N ILE A 176 -0.53 -10.52 -7.71
CA ILE A 176 0.59 -9.89 -7.00
C ILE A 176 0.08 -9.21 -5.71
N ALA A 177 -1.03 -8.48 -5.77
CA ALA A 177 -1.64 -7.85 -4.59
C ALA A 177 -2.01 -8.91 -3.54
N PHE A 178 -2.64 -10.00 -3.96
CA PHE A 178 -3.01 -11.11 -3.07
C PHE A 178 -1.81 -11.75 -2.36
N TYR A 179 -0.71 -12.02 -3.07
CA TYR A 179 0.52 -12.51 -2.44
C TYR A 179 1.13 -11.49 -1.49
N THR A 180 1.02 -10.22 -1.84
CA THR A 180 1.55 -9.10 -1.06
C THR A 180 0.82 -8.96 0.27
N ASP A 181 -0.51 -9.11 0.26
CA ASP A 181 -1.34 -9.04 1.45
C ASP A 181 -0.98 -10.12 2.48
N PHE A 182 -0.69 -11.35 2.06
CA PHE A 182 -0.34 -12.42 3.01
C PHE A 182 0.88 -12.09 3.86
N TYR A 183 1.97 -11.65 3.24
CA TYR A 183 3.19 -11.39 4.01
C TYR A 183 3.12 -10.05 4.76
N TYR A 184 2.49 -9.02 4.19
CA TYR A 184 2.39 -7.73 4.88
C TYR A 184 1.51 -7.81 6.13
N ASN A 185 0.42 -8.58 6.10
CA ASN A 185 -0.42 -8.76 7.29
C ASN A 185 0.35 -9.46 8.43
N VAL A 186 1.27 -10.38 8.13
CA VAL A 186 2.15 -10.99 9.13
C VAL A 186 3.07 -9.94 9.77
N VAL A 187 3.65 -9.05 8.97
CA VAL A 187 4.49 -7.96 9.49
C VAL A 187 3.70 -7.00 10.38
N ILE A 188 2.47 -6.65 9.99
CA ILE A 188 1.57 -5.84 10.82
C ILE A 188 1.25 -6.57 12.13
N SER A 189 0.99 -7.88 12.07
CA SER A 189 0.74 -8.70 13.26
C SER A 189 1.94 -8.71 14.21
N TRP A 190 3.17 -8.79 13.70
CA TRP A 190 4.36 -8.61 14.54
C TRP A 190 4.40 -7.22 15.16
N GLY A 191 4.14 -6.16 14.39
CA GLY A 191 4.05 -4.79 14.92
C GLY A 191 3.05 -4.65 16.07
N LEU A 192 1.85 -5.20 15.92
CA LEU A 192 0.83 -5.22 16.97
C LEU A 192 1.27 -6.06 18.19
N TYR A 193 1.89 -7.22 17.97
CA TYR A 193 2.44 -8.03 19.04
C TYR A 193 3.49 -7.26 19.87
N TYR A 194 4.44 -6.60 19.20
CA TYR A 194 5.45 -5.77 19.86
C TYR A 194 4.83 -4.55 20.55
N LEU A 195 3.78 -3.95 19.98
CA LEU A 195 3.03 -2.86 20.62
C LEU A 195 2.45 -3.31 21.97
N PHE A 196 1.73 -4.43 22.01
CA PHE A 196 1.16 -4.94 23.25
C PHE A 196 2.23 -5.44 24.23
N ALA A 197 3.31 -6.05 23.74
CA ALA A 197 4.43 -6.46 24.57
C ALA A 197 5.20 -5.27 25.19
N SER A 198 5.10 -4.08 24.60
CA SER A 198 5.73 -2.85 25.08
C SER A 198 5.02 -2.23 26.30
N PHE A 199 3.81 -2.68 26.65
CA PHE A 199 3.12 -2.21 27.86
C PHE A 199 3.66 -2.82 29.17
N ARG A 200 4.76 -3.57 29.12
CA ARG A 200 5.46 -4.11 30.29
C ARG A 200 6.47 -3.10 30.84
N LYS A 201 6.67 -3.08 32.16
CA LYS A 201 7.66 -2.21 32.83
C LYS A 201 9.10 -2.47 32.38
N ILE A 202 9.43 -3.74 32.13
CA ILE A 202 10.72 -4.17 31.60
C ILE A 202 10.41 -4.84 30.26
N LEU A 203 11.07 -4.37 29.20
CA LEU A 203 10.84 -4.87 27.85
C LEU A 203 11.49 -6.24 27.72
N PRO A 204 10.80 -7.24 27.14
CA PRO A 204 11.35 -8.60 27.08
C PRO A 204 12.58 -8.73 26.15
N TRP A 205 12.86 -7.71 25.34
CA TRP A 205 14.05 -7.60 24.49
C TRP A 205 15.11 -6.61 25.01
N SER A 206 15.03 -6.15 26.27
CA SER A 206 16.06 -5.25 26.84
C SER A 206 17.29 -6.00 27.33
N ASP A 207 17.12 -7.21 27.87
CA ASP A 207 18.14 -7.95 28.60
C ASP A 207 18.25 -9.41 28.17
N CYS A 208 19.41 -10.01 28.42
CA CYS A 208 19.70 -11.43 28.15
C CYS A 208 19.28 -12.37 29.29
N ASN A 209 18.61 -11.87 30.33
CA ASN A 209 18.30 -12.66 31.53
C ASN A 209 16.96 -13.40 31.40
N HIS A 210 16.81 -14.21 30.36
CA HIS A 210 15.60 -15.00 30.13
C HIS A 210 15.90 -16.49 29.98
N ARG A 211 14.89 -17.33 30.27
CA ARG A 211 15.01 -18.80 30.17
C ARG A 211 15.30 -19.30 28.75
N TRP A 212 14.95 -18.51 27.75
CA TRP A 212 15.14 -18.83 26.33
C TRP A 212 16.45 -18.28 25.77
N THR A 213 17.26 -17.57 26.56
CA THR A 213 18.47 -16.91 26.06
C THR A 213 19.66 -17.86 25.97
N THR A 214 20.41 -17.77 24.88
CA THR A 214 21.63 -18.52 24.60
C THR A 214 22.87 -17.79 25.14
N PRO A 215 24.01 -18.49 25.32
CA PRO A 215 25.26 -17.87 25.80
C PRO A 215 25.81 -16.76 24.89
N ASP A 216 25.36 -16.72 23.64
CA ASP A 216 25.79 -15.77 22.62
C ASP A 216 25.12 -14.38 22.77
N CYS A 217 24.15 -14.24 23.68
CA CYS A 217 23.47 -12.99 23.93
C CYS A 217 24.36 -11.98 24.66
N SER A 218 24.50 -10.77 24.11
CA SER A 218 25.20 -9.69 24.80
C SER A 218 24.49 -8.35 24.69
N THR A 219 24.30 -7.69 25.83
CA THR A 219 23.77 -6.32 25.85
C THR A 219 24.83 -5.31 25.44
N VAL A 220 24.41 -4.11 25.03
CA VAL A 220 25.33 -3.00 24.71
C VAL A 220 26.24 -2.68 25.91
N ASN A 221 25.69 -2.72 27.13
CA ASN A 221 26.46 -2.45 28.35
C ASN A 221 27.47 -3.56 28.63
N THR A 222 27.10 -4.82 28.42
CA THR A 222 28.02 -5.96 28.56
C THR A 222 29.19 -5.85 27.59
N ARG A 223 28.92 -5.53 26.31
CA ARG A 223 29.96 -5.30 25.30
C ARG A 223 30.88 -4.13 25.65
N ARG A 224 30.32 -3.02 26.17
CA ARG A 224 31.12 -1.88 26.62
C ARG A 224 32.06 -2.25 27.76
N ARG A 225 31.56 -2.95 28.79
CA ARG A 225 32.37 -3.41 29.93
C ARG A 225 33.47 -4.39 29.50
N PHE A 226 33.16 -5.29 28.57
CA PHE A 226 34.17 -6.20 28.01
C PHE A 226 35.30 -5.42 27.34
N LEU A 227 34.94 -4.40 26.54
CA LEU A 227 35.91 -3.57 25.85
C LEU A 227 36.77 -2.75 26.82
N GLU A 228 36.17 -2.14 27.85
CA GLU A 228 36.87 -1.43 28.92
C GLU A 228 37.86 -2.35 29.66
N ASN A 229 37.44 -3.55 30.03
CA ASN A 229 38.30 -4.53 30.68
C ASN A 229 39.44 -5.00 29.77
N CYS A 230 39.17 -5.24 28.48
CA CYS A 230 40.18 -5.63 27.50
C CYS A 230 41.25 -4.54 27.33
N ILE A 231 40.82 -3.29 27.15
CA ILE A 231 41.73 -2.14 27.03
C ILE A 231 42.58 -2.00 28.30
N ASN A 232 41.98 -2.10 29.48
CA ASN A 232 42.71 -2.02 30.75
C ASN A 232 43.73 -3.16 30.91
N GLN A 233 43.39 -4.39 30.51
CA GLN A 233 44.33 -5.51 30.55
C GLN A 233 45.51 -5.32 29.58
N LEU A 234 45.24 -4.82 28.37
CA LEU A 234 46.25 -4.61 27.35
C LEU A 234 47.20 -3.46 27.73
N ASN A 235 46.66 -2.37 28.29
CA ASN A 235 47.44 -1.27 28.86
C ASN A 235 48.34 -1.73 30.01
N ASN A 236 47.80 -2.56 30.92
CA ASN A 236 48.61 -3.11 32.01
C ASN A 236 49.75 -3.99 31.48
N THR A 237 49.51 -4.76 30.42
CA THR A 237 50.53 -5.61 29.80
C THR A 237 51.62 -4.78 29.09
N LEU A 238 51.23 -3.70 28.39
CA LEU A 238 52.16 -2.78 27.74
C LEU A 238 53.05 -2.05 28.76
N ASN A 239 52.47 -1.57 29.86
CA ASN A 239 53.22 -0.90 30.93
C ASN A 239 54.21 -1.83 31.63
N THR A 240 53.97 -3.15 31.61
CA THR A 240 54.90 -4.14 32.19
C THR A 240 55.97 -4.63 31.21
N THR A 241 55.76 -4.50 29.90
CA THR A 241 56.68 -4.99 28.86
C THR A 241 57.53 -3.86 28.24
N ILE A 242 57.07 -2.62 28.30
CA ILE A 242 57.77 -1.42 27.82
C ILE A 242 58.10 -0.55 29.04
N ASP A 243 59.38 -0.33 29.32
CA ASP A 243 59.81 0.68 30.29
C ASP A 243 59.51 2.08 29.72
N LEU A 244 58.36 2.64 30.12
CA LEU A 244 57.81 3.91 29.62
C LEU A 244 58.65 5.14 29.99
N SER A 245 59.77 4.98 30.70
CA SER A 245 60.70 6.07 31.04
C SER A 245 61.40 6.70 29.82
N ARG A 246 61.25 6.14 28.61
CA ARG A 246 61.89 6.64 27.36
C ARG A 246 60.96 7.29 26.34
N ILE A 247 59.65 7.41 26.59
CA ILE A 247 58.68 7.90 25.58
C ILE A 247 58.06 9.24 26.02
N ASN A 248 58.01 10.19 25.09
CA ASN A 248 57.52 11.56 25.31
C ASN A 248 55.97 11.57 25.46
N PRO A 249 55.40 12.07 26.58
CA PRO A 249 54.01 11.79 26.97
C PRO A 249 52.90 12.45 26.14
N ASN A 250 53.22 13.36 25.20
CA ASN A 250 52.20 14.25 24.60
C ASN A 250 51.76 13.94 23.15
N GLU A 251 52.39 12.99 22.45
CA GLU A 251 51.97 12.59 21.08
C GLU A 251 51.45 11.14 20.97
N GLN A 252 51.58 10.32 22.03
CA GLN A 252 51.29 8.88 22.00
C GLN A 252 49.80 8.52 22.24
N ASN A 253 49.06 9.38 22.95
CA ASN A 253 47.83 8.95 23.64
C ASN A 253 46.58 8.77 22.75
N SER A 254 46.57 9.29 21.52
CA SER A 254 45.40 9.21 20.61
C SER A 254 45.50 8.13 19.55
N PHE A 255 46.71 7.70 19.17
CA PHE A 255 46.94 6.68 18.15
C PHE A 255 47.12 5.27 18.75
N GLU A 256 47.68 5.14 19.95
CA GLU A 256 47.71 3.84 20.65
C GLU A 256 46.30 3.44 21.11
N THR A 257 45.47 4.39 21.55
CA THR A 257 44.08 4.12 21.95
C THR A 257 43.21 3.63 20.80
N SER A 258 43.43 4.08 19.56
CA SER A 258 42.69 3.58 18.40
C SER A 258 43.11 2.15 18.04
N LEU A 259 44.40 1.81 18.11
CA LEU A 259 44.90 0.46 17.82
C LEU A 259 44.47 -0.57 18.87
N LEU A 260 44.48 -0.18 20.15
CA LEU A 260 43.96 -1.00 21.26
C LEU A 260 42.46 -1.27 21.11
N TYR A 261 41.71 -0.22 20.75
CA TYR A 261 40.29 -0.35 20.47
C TYR A 261 40.04 -1.27 19.27
N GLU A 262 40.82 -1.17 18.19
CA GLU A 262 40.70 -2.07 17.05
C GLU A 262 40.95 -3.53 17.43
N ASN A 263 42.04 -3.84 18.13
CA ASN A 263 42.37 -5.21 18.55
C ASN A 263 41.30 -5.84 19.47
N CYS A 264 40.84 -5.08 20.47
CA CYS A 264 39.75 -5.53 21.35
C CYS A 264 38.40 -5.65 20.60
N SER A 265 38.14 -4.76 19.63
CA SER A 265 36.93 -4.83 18.80
C SER A 265 36.95 -6.02 17.83
N GLU A 266 38.13 -6.41 17.35
CA GLU A 266 38.32 -7.56 16.48
C GLU A 266 38.11 -8.87 17.24
N SER A 267 38.59 -8.95 18.49
CA SER A 267 38.30 -10.05 19.41
C SER A 267 36.79 -10.22 19.66
N LEU A 268 36.05 -9.11 19.82
CA LEU A 268 34.59 -9.09 19.91
C LEU A 268 33.89 -9.55 18.62
N LYS A 269 34.41 -9.19 17.44
CA LYS A 269 33.85 -9.61 16.14
C LYS A 269 33.99 -11.11 15.89
N HIS A 270 35.03 -11.74 16.43
CA HIS A 270 35.28 -13.16 16.26
C HIS A 270 34.31 -14.02 17.10
N SER A 271 33.72 -13.46 18.16
CA SER A 271 32.63 -14.07 18.91
C SER A 271 31.30 -13.84 18.19
N LYS A 272 30.51 -14.90 17.95
CA LYS A 272 29.16 -14.81 17.34
C LYS A 272 28.17 -14.17 18.32
N ILE A 273 28.28 -12.88 18.57
CA ILE A 273 27.46 -12.17 19.54
C ILE A 273 26.15 -11.74 18.91
N VAL A 274 25.03 -12.05 19.57
CA VAL A 274 23.68 -11.69 19.13
C VAL A 274 23.07 -10.66 20.09
N SER A 275 22.27 -9.74 19.54
CA SER A 275 21.55 -8.76 20.36
C SER A 275 20.31 -9.38 21.02
N PRO A 276 19.92 -8.93 22.23
CA PRO A 276 18.73 -9.46 22.92
C PRO A 276 17.45 -9.36 22.09
N ALA A 277 17.32 -8.29 21.28
CA ALA A 277 16.18 -8.07 20.41
C ALA A 277 16.13 -9.04 19.21
N GLN A 278 17.27 -9.29 18.59
CA GLN A 278 17.37 -10.26 17.49
C GLN A 278 17.03 -11.67 17.98
N GLU A 279 17.55 -12.03 19.16
CA GLU A 279 17.30 -13.34 19.74
C GLU A 279 15.86 -13.52 20.19
N TYR A 280 15.27 -12.48 20.81
CA TYR A 280 13.84 -12.47 21.13
C TYR A 280 12.98 -12.69 19.90
N PHE A 281 13.28 -12.01 18.78
CA PHE A 281 12.54 -12.21 17.53
C PHE A 281 12.65 -13.66 17.04
N HIS A 282 13.85 -14.24 16.97
CA HIS A 282 14.05 -15.58 16.45
C HIS A 282 13.49 -16.70 17.35
N LEU A 283 13.54 -16.54 18.67
CA LEU A 283 13.18 -17.62 19.61
C LEU A 283 11.75 -17.52 20.14
N GLN A 284 11.16 -16.32 20.14
CA GLN A 284 9.82 -16.09 20.73
C GLN A 284 8.77 -15.62 19.71
N VAL A 285 9.17 -14.99 18.60
CA VAL A 285 8.21 -14.39 17.66
C VAL A 285 8.12 -15.16 16.34
N TYR A 286 9.26 -15.57 15.81
CA TYR A 286 9.34 -16.26 14.51
C TYR A 286 8.98 -17.76 14.58
N ARG A 287 8.96 -18.34 15.79
CA ARG A 287 8.80 -19.77 16.03
C ARG A 287 7.33 -20.20 16.00
#